data_AF-A0A9X8UJB1-F1
#
_entry.id   AF-A0A9X8UJB1-F1
#
_cell.length_a   1.000
_cell.length_b   1.000
_cell.length_c   1.000
_cell.angle_alpha   90.00
_cell.angle_beta   90.00
_cell.angle_gamma   90.00
#
_symmetry.space_group_name_H-M   'P 1'
#
loop_
_entity.id
_entity.type
_entity.pdbx_description
1 polymer ?
#
loop_
_entity_poly.entity_id
_entity_poly.type
_entity_poly.pdbx_seq_one_letter_code
_entity_poly.pdbx_strand_id
1 'polypeptide(L)'
;MKTGIGRLLALTGAALFLCLPAQAADTAAMADNAQGYGIKIPFTPSPRTSSYTFTVYDGDVLQLSQTLDIPSPQTVFLPFACDPAQVKTYTLEVTANVDPLRAGLDRPYTKRITFDASANCGHPGAAGALLAGDGSAASPYLVTNAAQLEHVAQHSGASSTQPAYFRQICDIAYDGTSWPARSISSISYDGDGHLLTGFKPSGGGSVFGDAANLSLSNFGINDFSTSNSPICSSNSNLVLSQCFVQNGTISGQSTNFGPLSAMGSSIKASNCYVYDVSVTGYTNVGGMIGNAIDNLYLENCFTKPVQIVTSKVKSGVAWSAPYSSFNVLNTYWLSGSASYAFTTNTNAGATALSHAQMQQQSSYAGFDFDSVWRWDESLKHPVLRVFDH
;
A
#
# COMPACT_ATOMS: atom_id res chain seq x y z
N MET A 1 -58.96 8.19 77.95
CA MET A 1 -57.87 7.23 78.23
C MET A 1 -57.48 6.56 76.92
N LYS A 2 -56.18 6.63 76.58
CA LYS A 2 -55.44 5.80 75.60
C LYS A 2 -55.83 5.97 74.12
N THR A 3 -55.12 6.82 73.36
CA THR A 3 -53.93 6.51 72.48
C THR A 3 -54.32 5.65 71.27
N GLY A 4 -54.01 5.97 70.01
CA GLY A 4 -53.17 6.99 69.37
C GLY A 4 -52.88 6.55 67.91
N ILE A 5 -52.07 7.35 67.21
CA ILE A 5 -51.33 7.03 65.95
C ILE A 5 -52.19 7.05 64.66
N GLY A 6 -51.87 7.75 63.57
CA GLY A 6 -50.73 8.59 63.22
C GLY A 6 -50.70 8.87 61.70
N ARG A 7 -50.23 10.09 61.36
CA ARG A 7 -49.31 10.45 60.25
C ARG A 7 -49.63 10.05 58.78
N LEU A 8 -49.70 11.09 57.92
CA LEU A 8 -48.66 11.57 56.98
C LEU A 8 -49.11 11.80 55.53
N LEU A 9 -48.62 12.93 54.99
CA LEU A 9 -48.62 13.37 53.60
C LEU A 9 -48.08 12.33 52.59
N ALA A 10 -48.51 12.47 51.34
CA ALA A 10 -47.63 12.30 50.18
C ALA A 10 -48.01 13.27 49.04
N LEU A 11 -47.14 14.27 48.83
CA LEU A 11 -46.93 14.98 47.56
C LEU A 11 -46.29 14.00 46.56
N THR A 12 -46.72 14.02 45.30
CA THR A 12 -45.90 13.70 44.10
C THR A 12 -46.62 14.37 42.92
N GLY A 13 -46.08 15.31 42.17
CA GLY A 13 -44.68 15.50 41.77
C GLY A 13 -44.51 14.91 40.36
N ALA A 14 -45.07 15.58 39.35
CA ALA A 14 -44.87 15.22 37.94
C ALA A 14 -43.39 15.40 37.58
N ALA A 15 -42.66 14.29 37.54
CA ALA A 15 -41.27 14.26 37.14
C ALA A 15 -41.17 14.50 35.62
N LEU A 16 -40.62 15.66 35.25
CA LEU A 16 -39.97 15.88 33.96
C LEU A 16 -38.92 14.77 33.76
N PHE A 17 -39.19 13.79 32.91
CA PHE A 17 -38.18 12.86 32.42
C PHE A 17 -37.28 13.59 31.43
N LEU A 18 -36.16 14.14 31.92
CA LEU A 18 -35.03 14.58 31.10
C LEU A 18 -34.53 13.37 30.30
N CYS A 19 -34.86 13.35 29.02
CA CYS A 19 -34.40 12.36 28.05
C CYS A 19 -32.97 12.72 27.65
N LEU A 20 -31.99 11.88 28.01
CA LEU A 20 -30.67 11.96 27.40
C LEU A 20 -30.74 11.21 26.05
N PRO A 21 -30.54 11.89 24.90
CA PRO A 21 -30.49 11.22 23.60
C PRO A 21 -29.27 10.29 23.53
N ALA A 22 -29.34 9.26 22.67
CA ALA A 22 -28.19 8.44 22.31
C ALA A 22 -27.02 9.34 21.87
N GLN A 23 -25.82 9.04 22.34
CA GLN A 23 -24.63 9.82 22.03
C GLN A 23 -23.77 9.00 21.06
N ALA A 24 -23.81 9.36 19.78
CA ALA A 24 -22.66 9.13 18.91
C ALA A 24 -21.55 10.05 19.42
N ALA A 25 -20.33 9.52 19.62
CA ALA A 25 -19.17 10.38 19.84
C ALA A 25 -19.10 11.39 18.70
N ASP A 26 -18.73 12.63 18.98
CA ASP A 26 -18.62 13.69 17.97
C ASP A 26 -17.41 13.46 17.02
N THR A 27 -16.94 12.22 16.91
CA THR A 27 -15.77 11.80 16.15
C THR A 27 -16.09 10.51 15.37
N ALA A 28 -15.86 10.56 14.06
CA ALA A 28 -15.82 9.40 13.18
C ALA A 28 -14.41 9.33 12.57
N ALA A 29 -13.78 8.16 12.59
CA ALA A 29 -12.46 7.95 12.02
C ALA A 29 -12.56 7.05 10.80
N MET A 30 -11.91 7.42 9.71
CA MET A 30 -11.83 6.58 8.52
C MET A 30 -11.07 5.30 8.84
N ALA A 31 -11.55 4.17 8.34
CA ALA A 31 -10.91 2.89 8.55
C ALA A 31 -11.07 2.00 7.33
N ASP A 32 -10.12 1.09 7.18
CA ASP A 32 -10.22 -0.05 6.27
C ASP A 32 -10.62 -1.29 7.08
N ASN A 33 -11.46 -2.15 6.50
CA ASN A 33 -11.73 -3.48 7.02
C ASN A 33 -12.00 -4.47 5.87
N ALA A 34 -12.18 -5.75 6.21
CA ALA A 34 -12.46 -6.81 5.23
C ALA A 34 -13.74 -6.61 4.37
N GLN A 35 -14.57 -5.60 4.66
CA GLN A 35 -15.79 -5.25 3.92
C GLN A 35 -15.67 -3.97 3.09
N GLY A 36 -14.47 -3.37 2.99
CA GLY A 36 -14.19 -2.16 2.22
C GLY A 36 -13.87 -0.95 3.09
N TYR A 37 -13.87 0.23 2.48
CA TYR A 37 -13.58 1.50 3.16
C TYR A 37 -14.80 2.02 3.92
N GLY A 38 -14.58 2.76 5.00
CA GLY A 38 -15.67 3.29 5.78
C GLY A 38 -15.24 4.13 6.97
N ILE A 39 -16.15 4.30 7.92
CA ILE A 39 -15.88 5.01 9.17
C ILE A 39 -16.17 4.13 10.40
N LYS A 40 -15.33 4.28 11.42
CA LYS A 40 -15.53 3.77 12.78
C LYS A 40 -16.17 4.86 13.64
N ILE A 41 -17.30 4.54 14.24
CA ILE A 41 -18.07 5.44 15.11
C ILE A 41 -18.19 4.80 16.50
N PRO A 42 -17.55 5.35 17.53
CA PRO A 42 -17.86 4.99 18.91
C PRO A 42 -19.31 5.39 19.21
N PHE A 43 -20.16 4.41 19.49
CA PHE A 43 -21.60 4.61 19.63
C PHE A 43 -22.14 4.08 20.95
N THR A 44 -22.88 4.92 21.67
CA THR A 44 -23.60 4.55 22.90
C THR A 44 -25.11 4.60 22.64
N PRO A 45 -25.80 3.45 22.61
CA PRO A 45 -27.24 3.41 22.35
C PRO A 45 -28.05 3.98 23.53
N SER A 46 -29.23 4.51 23.22
CA SER A 46 -30.25 4.84 24.21
C SER A 46 -30.82 3.58 24.85
N PRO A 47 -31.16 3.57 26.15
CA PRO A 47 -31.86 2.45 26.78
C PRO A 47 -33.29 2.25 26.27
N ARG A 48 -33.78 3.10 25.36
CA ARG A 48 -35.17 3.04 24.84
C ARG A 48 -35.31 2.30 23.51
N THR A 49 -34.22 2.01 22.81
CA THR A 49 -34.24 1.27 21.54
C THR A 49 -32.86 0.69 21.25
N SER A 50 -32.84 -0.48 20.63
CA SER A 50 -31.63 -1.07 20.07
C SER A 50 -31.53 -0.85 18.55
N SER A 51 -32.61 -0.43 17.88
CA SER A 51 -32.60 -0.27 16.42
C SER A 51 -32.24 1.16 15.99
N TYR A 52 -31.20 1.29 15.17
CA TYR A 52 -30.71 2.56 14.66
C TYR A 52 -30.47 2.50 13.16
N THR A 53 -30.87 3.55 12.44
CA THR A 53 -30.54 3.73 11.02
C THR A 53 -29.44 4.79 10.89
N PHE A 54 -28.29 4.39 10.37
CA PHE A 54 -27.15 5.24 10.07
C PHE A 54 -27.17 5.60 8.59
N THR A 55 -27.12 6.88 8.29
CA THR A 55 -27.15 7.40 6.92
C THR A 55 -26.01 8.37 6.71
N VAL A 56 -25.19 8.14 5.68
CA VAL A 56 -24.04 8.99 5.35
C VAL A 56 -24.34 9.76 4.07
N TYR A 57 -24.04 11.06 4.07
CA TYR A 57 -24.21 11.94 2.93
C TYR A 57 -22.90 12.65 2.58
N ASP A 58 -22.72 12.87 1.27
CA ASP A 58 -21.77 13.79 0.68
C ASP A 58 -22.54 15.00 0.12
N GLY A 59 -22.50 16.13 0.83
CA GLY A 59 -23.47 17.19 0.60
C GLY A 59 -24.90 16.66 0.76
N ASP A 60 -25.68 16.71 -0.32
CA ASP A 60 -27.05 16.17 -0.38
C ASP A 60 -27.12 14.75 -0.99
N VAL A 61 -25.99 14.18 -1.40
CA VAL A 61 -25.93 12.87 -2.07
C VAL A 61 -25.79 11.76 -1.04
N LEU A 62 -26.78 10.85 -0.99
CA LEU A 62 -26.75 9.66 -0.16
C LEU A 62 -25.60 8.72 -0.57
N GLN A 63 -24.72 8.39 0.39
CA GLN A 63 -23.61 7.44 0.22
C GLN A 63 -23.92 6.07 0.79
N LEU A 64 -24.58 6.03 1.96
CA LEU A 64 -24.92 4.79 2.67
C LEU A 64 -26.17 5.02 3.51
N SER A 65 -27.03 4.01 3.61
CA SER A 65 -28.11 3.93 4.61
C SER A 65 -28.18 2.50 5.15
N GLN A 66 -27.89 2.31 6.43
CA GLN A 66 -27.83 1.00 7.07
C GLN A 66 -28.56 1.00 8.41
N THR A 67 -29.46 0.04 8.62
CA THR A 67 -30.10 -0.19 9.91
C THR A 67 -29.38 -1.29 10.66
N LEU A 68 -29.02 -1.02 11.92
CA LEU A 68 -28.28 -1.91 12.81
C LEU A 68 -29.01 -2.07 14.13
N ASP A 69 -28.86 -3.25 14.73
CA ASP A 69 -29.28 -3.52 16.10
C ASP A 69 -28.08 -3.39 17.04
N ILE A 70 -28.13 -2.42 17.94
CA ILE A 70 -27.05 -2.00 18.83
C ILE A 70 -27.60 -1.94 20.26
N PRO A 71 -27.61 -3.07 20.99
CA PRO A 71 -28.17 -3.13 22.35
C PRO A 71 -27.23 -2.59 23.44
N SER A 72 -25.94 -2.44 23.15
CA SER A 72 -24.91 -1.98 24.09
C SER A 72 -23.85 -1.10 23.41
N PRO A 73 -23.06 -0.32 24.18
CA PRO A 73 -22.01 0.52 23.62
C PRO A 73 -20.98 -0.30 22.83
N GLN A 74 -20.67 0.14 21.62
CA GLN A 74 -19.71 -0.50 20.72
C GLN A 74 -19.20 0.47 19.64
N THR A 75 -18.14 0.09 18.93
CA THR A 75 -17.71 0.81 17.72
C THR A 75 -18.45 0.26 16.52
N VAL A 76 -19.25 1.09 15.87
CA VAL A 76 -19.95 0.77 14.63
C VAL A 76 -19.03 1.05 13.46
N PHE A 77 -18.93 0.10 12.52
CA PHE A 77 -18.27 0.32 11.24
C PHE A 77 -19.32 0.50 10.14
N LEU A 78 -19.19 1.58 9.37
CA LEU A 78 -20.08 1.88 8.24
C LEU A 78 -19.27 1.84 6.94
N PRO A 79 -19.43 0.81 6.10
CA PRO A 79 -18.70 0.68 4.84
C PRO A 79 -19.31 1.61 3.78
N PHE A 80 -18.61 2.68 3.43
CA PHE A 80 -18.95 3.51 2.28
C PHE A 80 -17.68 4.02 1.61
N ALA A 81 -17.76 4.29 0.31
CA ALA A 81 -16.64 4.76 -0.50
C ALA A 81 -16.29 6.21 -0.15
N CYS A 82 -15.70 6.43 1.03
CA CYS A 82 -15.03 7.67 1.33
C CYS A 82 -13.85 7.82 0.37
N ASP A 83 -13.71 8.99 -0.26
CA ASP A 83 -12.56 9.30 -1.10
C ASP A 83 -11.29 9.39 -0.22
N PRO A 84 -10.34 8.43 -0.33
CA PRO A 84 -9.13 8.47 0.48
C PRO A 84 -8.07 9.41 -0.12
N ALA A 85 -8.31 10.04 -1.27
CA ALA A 85 -7.37 10.96 -1.91
C ALA A 85 -7.44 12.38 -1.34
N GLN A 86 -8.58 12.78 -0.76
CA GLN A 86 -8.81 14.16 -0.31
C GLN A 86 -9.58 14.22 1.00
N VAL A 87 -9.21 15.19 1.84
CA VAL A 87 -10.00 15.50 3.05
C VAL A 87 -11.34 16.04 2.59
N LYS A 88 -12.42 15.40 3.04
CA LYS A 88 -13.78 15.75 2.67
C LYS A 88 -14.69 15.71 3.89
N THR A 89 -15.60 16.68 3.98
CA THR A 89 -16.61 16.73 5.03
C THR A 89 -17.83 15.94 4.60
N TYR A 90 -18.27 15.01 5.44
CA TYR A 90 -19.48 14.22 5.26
C TYR A 90 -20.50 14.55 6.35
N THR A 91 -21.77 14.25 6.11
CA THR A 91 -22.82 14.30 7.12
C THR A 91 -23.23 12.89 7.50
N LEU A 92 -23.14 12.57 8.80
CA LEU A 92 -23.72 11.37 9.39
C LEU A 92 -25.05 11.73 10.05
N GLU A 93 -26.10 11.07 9.61
CA GLU A 93 -27.41 11.08 10.24
C GLU A 93 -27.65 9.75 10.97
N VAL A 94 -27.98 9.81 12.26
CA VAL A 94 -28.34 8.63 13.06
C VAL A 94 -29.78 8.78 13.52
N THR A 95 -30.64 7.87 13.09
CA THR A 95 -32.06 7.82 13.47
C THR A 95 -32.28 6.66 14.43
N ALA A 96 -32.68 6.96 15.66
CA ALA A 96 -33.15 5.99 16.64
C ALA A 96 -34.58 5.57 16.28
N ASN A 97 -34.76 4.30 15.90
CA ASN A 97 -36.05 3.76 15.52
C ASN A 97 -36.89 3.43 16.76
N VAL A 98 -38.21 3.60 16.67
CA VAL A 98 -39.10 3.32 17.80
C VAL A 98 -39.16 1.81 18.03
N ASP A 99 -38.90 1.39 19.27
CA ASP A 99 -39.14 0.01 19.69
C ASP A 99 -40.63 -0.34 19.45
N PRO A 100 -40.95 -1.43 18.74
CA PRO A 100 -42.34 -1.84 18.51
C PRO A 100 -43.19 -1.91 19.78
N LEU A 101 -42.61 -2.28 20.92
CA LEU A 101 -43.31 -2.35 22.22
C LEU A 101 -43.64 -0.97 22.81
N ARG A 102 -43.06 0.09 22.24
CA ARG A 102 -43.21 1.48 22.66
C ARG A 102 -43.90 2.34 21.59
N ALA A 103 -44.47 1.69 20.57
CA ALA A 103 -45.21 2.36 19.51
C ALA A 103 -46.36 3.22 20.08
N GLY A 104 -46.39 4.50 19.72
CA GLY A 104 -47.36 5.49 20.22
C GLY A 104 -46.94 6.24 21.48
N LEU A 105 -45.92 5.77 22.20
CA LEU A 105 -45.33 6.49 23.36
C LEU A 105 -44.09 7.29 22.96
N ASP A 106 -43.29 6.75 22.05
CA ASP A 106 -42.09 7.40 21.53
C ASP A 106 -42.25 7.77 20.05
N ARG A 107 -41.32 8.61 19.56
CA ARG A 107 -41.19 9.00 18.16
C ARG A 107 -39.74 8.77 17.72
N PRO A 108 -39.49 8.51 16.42
CA PRO A 108 -38.13 8.45 15.93
C PRO A 108 -37.39 9.74 16.26
N TYR A 109 -36.12 9.60 16.64
CA TYR A 109 -35.25 10.74 16.93
C TYR A 109 -34.03 10.68 16.04
N THR A 110 -33.71 11.80 15.39
CA THR A 110 -32.61 11.89 14.44
C THR A 110 -31.59 12.92 14.92
N LYS A 111 -30.32 12.52 14.96
CA LYS A 111 -29.18 13.43 15.16
C LYS A 111 -28.36 13.48 13.88
N ARG A 112 -28.00 14.69 13.43
CA ARG A 112 -27.04 14.91 12.35
C ARG A 112 -25.74 15.47 12.92
N ILE A 113 -24.61 14.93 12.49
CA ILE A 113 -23.28 15.46 12.76
C ILE A 113 -22.50 15.54 11.46
N THR A 114 -21.65 16.55 11.32
CA THR A 114 -20.65 16.60 10.26
C THR A 114 -19.33 16.06 10.78
N PHE A 115 -18.57 15.37 9.94
CA PHE A 115 -17.22 14.94 10.26
C PHE A 115 -16.32 15.09 9.04
N ASP A 116 -15.05 15.42 9.28
CA ASP A 116 -14.03 15.45 8.24
C ASP A 116 -13.35 14.08 8.17
N ALA A 117 -13.19 13.57 6.95
CA ALA A 117 -12.23 12.50 6.67
C ALA A 117 -10.79 13.04 6.86
N SER A 118 -10.38 13.27 8.11
CA SER A 118 -9.08 13.83 8.45
C SER A 118 -7.98 12.78 8.40
N ALA A 119 -6.72 13.23 8.32
CA ALA A 119 -5.54 12.36 8.38
C ALA A 119 -5.59 11.41 9.58
N ASN A 120 -5.57 10.10 9.31
CA ASN A 120 -5.61 9.06 10.33
C ASN A 120 -4.20 8.60 10.75
N CYS A 121 -3.17 9.11 10.08
CA CYS A 121 -1.80 8.64 10.21
C CYS A 121 -0.93 9.40 11.22
N GLY A 122 -1.53 10.30 12.02
CA GLY A 122 -0.81 11.08 13.04
C GLY A 122 -0.05 12.31 12.51
N HIS A 123 -0.15 12.63 11.23
CA HIS A 123 0.48 13.80 10.59
C HIS A 123 -0.59 14.81 10.07
N PRO A 124 -1.42 15.41 10.95
CA PRO A 124 -2.47 16.32 10.51
C PRO A 124 -1.87 17.55 9.80
N GLY A 125 -2.44 17.90 8.63
CA GLY A 125 -2.02 19.05 7.84
C GLY A 125 -0.73 18.86 7.02
N ALA A 126 -0.07 17.71 7.11
CA ALA A 126 1.06 17.40 6.25
C ALA A 126 0.59 17.13 4.81
N ALA A 127 1.38 17.58 3.83
CA ALA A 127 1.14 17.24 2.43
C ALA A 127 1.14 15.71 2.24
N GLY A 128 0.14 15.20 1.52
CA GLY A 128 0.01 13.77 1.28
C GLY A 128 -0.36 12.92 2.49
N ALA A 129 -0.83 13.52 3.59
CA ALA A 129 -1.22 12.74 4.77
C ALA A 129 -2.24 11.65 4.42
N LEU A 130 -2.10 10.49 5.06
CA LEU A 130 -2.89 9.30 4.75
C LEU A 130 -4.20 9.37 5.54
N LEU A 131 -5.31 9.23 4.81
CA LEU A 131 -6.64 9.49 5.34
C LEU A 131 -7.34 8.21 5.80
N ALA A 132 -6.92 7.04 5.34
CA ALA A 132 -7.52 5.76 5.64
C ALA A 132 -6.47 4.73 6.05
N GLY A 133 -6.87 3.81 6.92
CA GLY A 133 -5.98 2.82 7.54
C GLY A 133 -5.33 3.30 8.83
N ASP A 134 -4.86 2.38 9.66
CA ASP A 134 -4.12 2.66 10.91
C ASP A 134 -2.64 2.23 10.82
N GLY A 135 -2.21 1.78 9.63
CA GLY A 135 -0.85 1.33 9.38
C GLY A 135 -0.53 -0.05 9.93
N SER A 136 -1.52 -0.78 10.48
CA SER A 136 -1.38 -2.19 10.87
C SER A 136 -1.55 -3.12 9.68
N ALA A 137 -1.09 -4.37 9.80
CA ALA A 137 -1.28 -5.38 8.77
C ALA A 137 -2.77 -5.65 8.44
N ALA A 138 -3.66 -5.48 9.42
CA ALA A 138 -5.09 -5.71 9.25
C ALA A 138 -5.83 -4.51 8.63
N SER A 139 -5.23 -3.32 8.65
CA SER A 139 -5.81 -2.08 8.15
C SER A 139 -4.69 -1.15 7.67
N PRO A 140 -4.01 -1.49 6.56
CA PRO A 140 -2.87 -0.72 6.06
C PRO A 140 -3.28 0.70 5.68
N TYR A 141 -2.34 1.64 5.71
CA TYR A 141 -2.59 2.97 5.18
C TYR A 141 -2.81 2.91 3.67
N LEU A 142 -3.86 3.58 3.18
CA LEU A 142 -4.19 3.57 1.77
C LEU A 142 -3.49 4.69 1.01
N VAL A 143 -2.95 4.37 -0.16
CA VAL A 143 -2.19 5.28 -1.01
C VAL A 143 -2.87 5.39 -2.38
N THR A 144 -3.22 6.61 -2.78
CA THR A 144 -4.00 6.85 -4.01
C THR A 144 -3.40 7.87 -4.97
N ASN A 145 -2.37 8.58 -4.55
CA ASN A 145 -1.76 9.62 -5.36
C ASN A 145 -0.29 9.80 -5.01
N ALA A 146 0.42 10.54 -5.85
CA ALA A 146 1.85 10.75 -5.72
C ALA A 146 2.24 11.44 -4.40
N ALA A 147 1.42 12.37 -3.90
CA ALA A 147 1.68 13.05 -2.63
C ALA A 147 1.60 12.07 -1.44
N GLN A 148 0.61 11.17 -1.45
CA GLN A 148 0.50 10.12 -0.43
C GLN A 148 1.63 9.08 -0.51
N LEU A 149 2.03 8.70 -1.73
CA LEU A 149 3.19 7.83 -1.91
C LEU A 149 4.46 8.50 -1.39
N GLU A 150 4.62 9.80 -1.62
CA GLU A 150 5.70 10.59 -1.03
C GLU A 150 5.60 10.64 0.50
N HIS A 151 4.41 10.69 1.08
CA HIS A 151 4.20 10.75 2.52
C HIS A 151 4.59 9.46 3.26
N VAL A 152 4.68 8.31 2.57
CA VAL A 152 5.11 7.01 3.16
C VAL A 152 6.42 7.16 3.95
N ALA A 153 7.34 8.00 3.49
CA ALA A 153 8.62 8.22 4.17
C ALA A 153 8.50 8.83 5.58
N GLN A 154 7.39 9.51 5.89
CA GLN A 154 7.12 10.06 7.22
C GLN A 154 6.83 8.98 8.27
N HIS A 155 6.63 7.73 7.84
CA HIS A 155 6.39 6.58 8.71
C HIS A 155 7.64 5.71 8.93
N SER A 156 8.81 6.20 8.52
CA SER A 156 10.09 5.55 8.76
C SER A 156 10.39 5.45 10.26
N GLY A 157 11.09 4.39 10.68
CA GLY A 157 11.49 4.20 12.08
C GLY A 157 10.53 3.33 12.90
N ALA A 158 9.53 2.71 12.26
CA ALA A 158 8.79 1.61 12.85
C ALA A 158 9.72 0.44 13.20
N SER A 159 9.32 -0.46 14.11
CA SER A 159 10.13 -1.64 14.46
C SER A 159 10.17 -2.61 13.27
N SER A 160 11.29 -3.31 13.04
CA SER A 160 11.35 -4.37 12.03
C SER A 160 10.40 -5.53 12.31
N THR A 161 9.91 -5.67 13.56
CA THR A 161 8.90 -6.66 13.98
C THR A 161 7.47 -6.13 13.93
N GLN A 162 7.30 -4.82 13.72
CA GLN A 162 6.02 -4.12 13.61
C GLN A 162 6.19 -2.97 12.59
N PRO A 163 6.36 -3.29 11.30
CA PRO A 163 6.53 -2.28 10.27
C PRO A 163 5.22 -1.48 10.09
N ALA A 164 5.31 -0.31 9.47
CA ALA A 164 4.11 0.38 8.99
C ALA A 164 3.67 -0.24 7.65
N TYR A 165 2.38 -0.56 7.55
CA TYR A 165 1.78 -1.23 6.39
C TYR A 165 1.03 -0.23 5.50
N PHE A 166 1.23 -0.35 4.19
CA PHE A 166 0.63 0.50 3.16
C PHE A 166 0.05 -0.36 2.05
N ARG A 167 -1.05 0.11 1.45
CA ARG A 167 -1.65 -0.48 0.26
C ARG A 167 -1.97 0.60 -0.77
N GLN A 168 -1.45 0.48 -1.98
CA GLN A 168 -1.91 1.25 -3.13
C GLN A 168 -3.24 0.69 -3.61
N ILE A 169 -4.21 1.54 -3.96
CA ILE A 169 -5.57 1.08 -4.35
C ILE A 169 -6.03 1.63 -5.71
N CYS A 170 -5.12 2.29 -6.42
CA CYS A 170 -5.30 2.75 -7.79
C CYS A 170 -3.95 3.01 -8.44
N ASP A 171 -3.92 3.09 -9.76
CA ASP A 171 -2.73 3.55 -10.47
C ASP A 171 -2.38 4.99 -10.08
N ILE A 172 -1.10 5.24 -9.84
CA ILE A 172 -0.56 6.54 -9.49
C ILE A 172 0.19 7.08 -10.70
N ALA A 173 -0.30 8.19 -11.25
CA ALA A 173 0.46 8.98 -12.21
C ALA A 173 1.33 9.99 -11.44
N TYR A 174 2.63 9.95 -11.66
CA TYR A 174 3.56 10.98 -11.20
C TYR A 174 3.62 12.10 -12.23
N ASP A 175 3.12 13.27 -11.86
CA ASP A 175 3.12 14.51 -12.66
C ASP A 175 4.12 15.55 -12.13
N GLY A 176 4.79 15.24 -11.02
CA GLY A 176 5.77 16.11 -10.39
C GLY A 176 7.11 16.17 -11.14
N THR A 177 7.90 17.18 -10.83
CA THR A 177 9.31 17.25 -11.26
C THR A 177 10.27 17.05 -10.11
N SER A 178 9.86 17.22 -8.86
CA SER A 178 10.71 17.03 -7.68
C SER A 178 10.30 15.78 -6.91
N TRP A 179 11.27 14.95 -6.55
CA TRP A 179 11.09 13.87 -5.59
C TRP A 179 12.21 13.98 -4.56
N PRO A 180 11.89 14.30 -3.29
CA PRO A 180 12.94 14.49 -2.30
C PRO A 180 13.71 13.19 -2.07
N ALA A 181 15.02 13.36 -1.86
CA ALA A 181 15.85 12.32 -1.28
C ALA A 181 15.27 11.93 0.07
N ARG A 182 15.21 10.63 0.32
CA ARG A 182 14.58 10.07 1.50
C ARG A 182 15.29 8.80 1.91
N SER A 183 15.23 8.50 3.20
CA SER A 183 15.59 7.21 3.75
C SER A 183 14.39 6.67 4.49
N ILE A 184 13.99 5.44 4.18
CA ILE A 184 12.87 4.77 4.82
C ILE A 184 13.36 3.54 5.57
N SER A 185 12.66 3.19 6.65
CA SER A 185 12.91 1.94 7.34
C SER A 185 11.65 1.31 7.93
N SER A 186 11.63 -0.02 7.90
CA SER A 186 10.56 -0.86 8.45
C SER A 186 9.19 -0.55 7.84
N ILE A 187 9.13 -0.66 6.50
CA ILE A 187 7.94 -0.40 5.70
C ILE A 187 7.53 -1.68 4.97
N SER A 188 6.23 -1.99 5.00
CA SER A 188 5.61 -3.00 4.15
C SER A 188 4.66 -2.30 3.20
N TYR A 189 4.99 -2.25 1.92
CA TYR A 189 4.20 -1.58 0.89
C TYR A 189 3.65 -2.60 -0.10
N ASP A 190 2.34 -2.70 -0.19
CA ASP A 190 1.63 -3.52 -1.16
C ASP A 190 1.09 -2.63 -2.28
N GLY A 191 1.54 -2.85 -3.51
CA GLY A 191 1.04 -2.15 -4.69
C GLY A 191 -0.35 -2.61 -5.13
N ASP A 192 -0.85 -3.73 -4.58
CA ASP A 192 -2.16 -4.33 -4.89
C ASP A 192 -2.43 -4.51 -6.39
N GLY A 193 -1.38 -4.68 -7.20
CA GLY A 193 -1.53 -4.82 -8.65
C GLY A 193 -1.71 -3.50 -9.39
N HIS A 194 -1.35 -2.37 -8.78
CA HIS A 194 -1.41 -1.05 -9.40
C HIS A 194 -0.03 -0.51 -9.79
N LEU A 195 -0.06 0.43 -10.73
CA LEU A 195 1.12 1.00 -11.37
C LEU A 195 1.51 2.35 -10.76
N LEU A 196 2.81 2.62 -10.73
CA LEU A 196 3.36 3.98 -10.75
C LEU A 196 3.79 4.30 -12.18
N THR A 197 3.26 5.38 -12.74
CA THR A 197 3.60 5.84 -14.09
C THR A 197 4.21 7.24 -14.11
N GLY A 198 5.01 7.53 -15.14
CA GLY A 198 5.54 8.88 -15.35
C GLY A 198 6.66 9.31 -14.40
N PHE A 199 7.21 8.39 -13.58
CA PHE A 199 8.19 8.72 -12.53
C PHE A 199 9.48 9.33 -13.12
N LYS A 200 9.63 10.65 -13.00
CA LYS A 200 10.68 11.46 -13.66
C LYS A 200 11.27 12.53 -12.73
N PRO A 201 11.88 12.14 -11.60
CA PRO A 201 12.39 13.10 -10.61
C PRO A 201 13.60 13.89 -11.11
N SER A 202 13.59 15.21 -10.93
CA SER A 202 14.74 16.08 -11.15
C SER A 202 15.80 15.81 -10.08
N GLY A 203 17.02 15.49 -10.50
CA GLY A 203 18.16 15.28 -9.59
C GLY A 203 18.42 13.83 -9.19
N GLY A 204 17.68 12.86 -9.74
CA GLY A 204 17.90 11.44 -9.46
C GLY A 204 17.24 10.99 -8.17
N GLY A 205 16.02 10.49 -8.30
CA GLY A 205 15.25 9.93 -7.20
C GLY A 205 14.97 8.45 -7.41
N SER A 206 14.85 7.73 -6.30
CA SER A 206 14.23 6.42 -6.21
C SER A 206 12.92 6.59 -5.46
N VAL A 207 11.86 5.85 -5.82
CA VAL A 207 10.54 5.93 -5.17
C VAL A 207 10.68 5.83 -3.64
N PHE A 208 11.46 4.85 -3.19
CA PHE A 208 11.68 4.57 -1.78
C PHE A 208 13.03 5.09 -1.24
N GLY A 209 13.80 5.82 -2.06
CA GLY A 209 15.12 6.35 -1.68
C GLY A 209 16.08 5.25 -1.18
N ASP A 210 16.77 5.51 -0.08
CA ASP A 210 17.53 4.49 0.66
C ASP A 210 16.60 3.74 1.62
N ALA A 211 16.66 2.41 1.65
CA ALA A 211 15.67 1.61 2.37
C ALA A 211 16.29 0.56 3.31
N ALA A 212 15.83 0.49 4.55
CA ALA A 212 16.19 -0.58 5.49
C ALA A 212 14.95 -1.37 5.93
N ASN A 213 14.94 -2.70 5.78
CA ASN A 213 13.75 -3.52 6.07
C ASN A 213 12.52 -3.07 5.27
N LEU A 214 12.68 -2.97 3.94
CA LEU A 214 11.57 -2.68 3.02
C LEU A 214 11.05 -3.99 2.44
N SER A 215 9.77 -4.24 2.62
CA SER A 215 9.01 -5.24 1.87
C SER A 215 8.11 -4.54 0.86
N LEU A 216 8.30 -4.84 -0.42
CA LEU A 216 7.50 -4.32 -1.53
C LEU A 216 6.86 -5.50 -2.26
N SER A 217 5.53 -5.49 -2.37
CA SER A 217 4.78 -6.52 -3.10
C SER A 217 3.89 -5.90 -4.17
N ASN A 218 3.61 -6.66 -5.24
CA ASN A 218 2.56 -6.37 -6.22
C ASN A 218 2.63 -4.95 -6.82
N PHE A 219 3.84 -4.44 -7.02
CA PHE A 219 4.09 -3.05 -7.41
C PHE A 219 4.82 -2.97 -8.75
N GLY A 220 4.26 -2.19 -9.68
CA GLY A 220 4.83 -1.99 -11.01
C GLY A 220 5.24 -0.55 -11.24
N ILE A 221 6.45 -0.32 -11.76
CA ILE A 221 6.85 0.98 -12.32
C ILE A 221 6.85 0.85 -13.85
N ASN A 222 6.07 1.69 -14.51
CA ASN A 222 5.97 1.74 -15.97
C ASN A 222 6.22 3.18 -16.46
N ASP A 223 6.97 3.34 -17.54
CA ASP A 223 7.14 4.66 -18.18
C ASP A 223 7.85 5.68 -17.28
N PHE A 224 9.14 5.45 -17.01
CA PHE A 224 9.95 6.23 -16.07
C PHE A 224 11.27 6.74 -16.67
N SER A 225 11.83 7.79 -16.08
CA SER A 225 13.18 8.25 -16.39
C SER A 225 13.86 8.85 -15.16
N THR A 226 14.92 8.21 -14.67
CA THR A 226 15.66 8.67 -13.47
C THR A 226 17.17 8.51 -13.67
N SER A 227 17.96 9.20 -12.86
CA SER A 227 19.41 9.02 -12.79
C SER A 227 19.85 8.12 -11.63
N ASN A 228 18.92 7.35 -11.05
CA ASN A 228 19.16 6.35 -10.01
C ASN A 228 18.33 5.08 -10.29
N SER A 229 18.39 4.07 -9.42
CA SER A 229 17.45 2.95 -9.45
C SER A 229 16.03 3.45 -9.15
N PRO A 230 15.00 3.12 -9.96
CA PRO A 230 13.66 3.66 -9.78
C PRO A 230 12.98 3.17 -8.49
N ILE A 231 13.22 1.93 -8.04
CA ILE A 231 12.64 1.45 -6.77
C ILE A 231 13.41 1.98 -5.56
N CYS A 232 14.70 1.62 -5.44
CA CYS A 232 15.53 1.90 -4.27
C CYS A 232 16.99 2.11 -4.65
N SER A 233 17.64 3.14 -4.09
CA SER A 233 19.05 3.46 -4.33
C SER A 233 19.98 2.54 -3.55
N SER A 234 19.93 2.61 -2.23
CA SER A 234 20.75 1.79 -1.33
C SER A 234 19.83 1.05 -0.37
N ASN A 235 20.13 -0.21 -0.05
CA ASN A 235 19.30 -0.94 0.90
C ASN A 235 20.05 -1.88 1.84
N SER A 236 19.37 -2.20 2.94
CA SER A 236 19.67 -3.33 3.80
C SER A 236 18.39 -4.09 4.11
N ASN A 237 18.32 -5.37 3.76
CA ASN A 237 17.13 -6.22 3.89
C ASN A 237 15.95 -5.71 3.02
N LEU A 238 16.10 -5.87 1.71
CA LEU A 238 15.07 -5.57 0.72
C LEU A 238 14.35 -6.85 0.30
N VAL A 239 13.03 -6.87 0.42
CA VAL A 239 12.17 -7.96 -0.06
C VAL A 239 11.27 -7.44 -1.17
N LEU A 240 11.38 -8.01 -2.35
CA LEU A 240 10.54 -7.74 -3.51
C LEU A 240 9.75 -9.00 -3.87
N SER A 241 8.44 -8.89 -4.03
CA SER A 241 7.59 -9.99 -4.47
C SER A 241 6.62 -9.53 -5.53
N GLN A 242 6.55 -10.18 -6.69
CA GLN A 242 5.61 -9.80 -7.76
C GLN A 242 5.75 -8.31 -8.15
N CYS A 243 6.98 -7.83 -8.28
CA CYS A 243 7.27 -6.45 -8.64
C CYS A 243 7.91 -6.35 -10.02
N PHE A 244 7.70 -5.23 -10.70
CA PHE A 244 8.37 -5.01 -11.98
C PHE A 244 8.75 -3.57 -12.26
N VAL A 245 9.72 -3.43 -13.17
CA VAL A 245 10.15 -2.15 -13.71
C VAL A 245 10.24 -2.29 -15.22
N GLN A 246 9.51 -1.46 -15.96
CA GLN A 246 9.51 -1.55 -17.42
C GLN A 246 9.39 -0.21 -18.13
N ASN A 247 9.71 -0.21 -19.44
CA ASN A 247 9.55 0.90 -20.36
C ASN A 247 10.20 2.19 -19.81
N GLY A 248 11.50 2.17 -19.53
CA GLY A 248 12.12 3.32 -18.90
C GLY A 248 13.62 3.43 -19.05
N THR A 249 14.14 4.56 -18.58
CA THR A 249 15.56 4.90 -18.71
C THR A 249 16.16 5.20 -17.34
N ILE A 250 17.31 4.57 -17.08
CA ILE A 250 18.19 4.90 -15.97
C ILE A 250 19.46 5.47 -16.58
N SER A 251 19.77 6.74 -16.28
CA SER A 251 20.97 7.40 -16.79
C SER A 251 21.59 8.28 -15.72
N GLY A 252 22.67 7.81 -15.11
CA GLY A 252 23.40 8.59 -14.10
C GLY A 252 24.90 8.30 -14.11
N GLN A 253 25.66 9.12 -13.37
CA GLN A 253 27.11 9.00 -13.24
C GLN A 253 27.56 8.28 -11.95
N SER A 254 26.62 7.73 -11.18
CA SER A 254 26.91 6.97 -9.95
C SER A 254 27.68 5.68 -10.24
N THR A 255 28.21 5.06 -9.19
CA THR A 255 28.98 3.82 -9.30
C THR A 255 28.08 2.60 -9.48
N ASN A 256 26.87 2.56 -8.92
CA ASN A 256 26.02 1.37 -8.94
C ASN A 256 24.66 1.63 -9.59
N PHE A 257 24.22 0.72 -10.45
CA PHE A 257 22.93 0.82 -11.13
C PHE A 257 22.29 -0.55 -11.38
N GLY A 258 21.04 -0.68 -10.96
CA GLY A 258 20.15 -1.78 -11.29
C GLY A 258 18.70 -1.28 -11.22
N PRO A 259 17.81 -1.71 -12.12
CA PRO A 259 16.43 -1.23 -12.12
C PRO A 259 15.60 -1.54 -10.86
N LEU A 260 15.89 -2.63 -10.15
CA LEU A 260 15.20 -2.95 -8.89
C LEU A 260 15.94 -2.40 -7.67
N SER A 261 17.26 -2.32 -7.74
CA SER A 261 18.09 -1.79 -6.66
C SER A 261 19.45 -1.35 -7.19
N ALA A 262 19.95 -0.18 -6.78
CA ALA A 262 21.28 0.26 -7.18
C ALA A 262 22.36 -0.46 -6.37
N MET A 263 22.19 -0.61 -5.05
CA MET A 263 23.13 -1.31 -4.18
C MET A 263 22.42 -1.81 -2.91
N GLY A 264 22.85 -2.94 -2.34
CA GLY A 264 22.44 -3.27 -0.98
C GLY A 264 22.85 -4.66 -0.50
N SER A 265 22.37 -4.97 0.69
CA SER A 265 22.57 -6.26 1.38
C SER A 265 21.25 -6.96 1.67
N SER A 266 21.28 -8.29 1.73
CA SER A 266 20.13 -9.15 2.03
C SER A 266 18.94 -8.87 1.12
N ILE A 267 19.21 -8.87 -0.19
CA ILE A 267 18.20 -8.65 -1.23
C ILE A 267 17.51 -9.98 -1.53
N LYS A 268 16.18 -10.00 -1.43
CA LYS A 268 15.33 -11.11 -1.82
C LYS A 268 14.33 -10.62 -2.86
N ALA A 269 14.38 -11.16 -4.07
CA ALA A 269 13.39 -10.88 -5.10
C ALA A 269 12.77 -12.19 -5.58
N SER A 270 11.45 -12.30 -5.49
CA SER A 270 10.68 -13.42 -6.01
C SER A 270 9.64 -12.94 -7.01
N ASN A 271 9.49 -13.66 -8.10
CA ASN A 271 8.52 -13.35 -9.15
C ASN A 271 8.64 -11.90 -9.67
N CYS A 272 9.87 -11.40 -9.87
CA CYS A 272 10.10 -10.02 -10.29
C CYS A 272 10.67 -9.95 -11.70
N TYR A 273 10.39 -8.86 -12.42
CA TYR A 273 10.97 -8.70 -13.76
C TYR A 273 11.38 -7.27 -14.12
N VAL A 274 12.35 -7.21 -15.04
CA VAL A 274 12.79 -5.99 -15.71
C VAL A 274 12.63 -6.16 -17.21
N TYR A 275 11.88 -5.27 -17.85
CA TYR A 275 11.58 -5.39 -19.28
C TYR A 275 11.66 -4.04 -19.99
N ASP A 276 12.32 -3.98 -21.14
CA ASP A 276 12.38 -2.76 -21.96
C ASP A 276 12.94 -1.54 -21.20
N VAL A 277 13.97 -1.76 -20.39
CA VAL A 277 14.70 -0.72 -19.66
C VAL A 277 16.07 -0.48 -20.28
N SER A 278 16.42 0.79 -20.50
CA SER A 278 17.79 1.21 -20.83
C SER A 278 18.54 1.62 -19.57
N VAL A 279 19.69 0.99 -19.29
CA VAL A 279 20.52 1.32 -18.12
C VAL A 279 21.87 1.85 -18.58
N THR A 280 22.18 3.10 -18.24
CA THR A 280 23.48 3.74 -18.45
C THR A 280 24.07 4.15 -17.12
N GLY A 281 25.21 3.53 -16.77
CA GLY A 281 25.91 3.75 -15.50
C GLY A 281 27.43 3.77 -15.66
N TYR A 282 28.18 4.02 -14.57
CA TYR A 282 29.63 4.16 -14.67
C TYR A 282 30.42 2.87 -14.38
N THR A 283 30.20 2.22 -13.23
CA THR A 283 31.06 1.10 -12.76
C THR A 283 30.31 -0.24 -12.67
N ASN A 284 29.32 -0.33 -11.79
CA ASN A 284 28.71 -1.55 -11.28
C ASN A 284 27.25 -1.63 -11.78
N VAL A 285 27.07 -2.09 -13.01
CA VAL A 285 25.76 -2.07 -13.68
C VAL A 285 25.26 -3.50 -13.90
N GLY A 286 24.10 -3.83 -13.32
CA GLY A 286 23.42 -5.10 -13.53
C GLY A 286 22.03 -4.93 -14.13
N GLY A 287 21.54 -5.99 -14.79
CA GLY A 287 20.23 -5.97 -15.44
C GLY A 287 19.03 -5.90 -14.49
N MET A 288 19.20 -6.23 -13.21
CA MET A 288 18.17 -6.08 -12.16
C MET A 288 18.71 -5.34 -10.95
N ILE A 289 19.89 -5.76 -10.47
CA ILE A 289 20.53 -5.21 -9.28
C ILE A 289 21.88 -4.64 -9.68
N GLY A 290 22.24 -3.46 -9.18
CA GLY A 290 23.60 -2.93 -9.32
C GLY A 290 24.52 -3.76 -8.43
N ASN A 291 24.90 -3.27 -7.26
CA ASN A 291 25.82 -3.98 -6.38
C ASN A 291 25.12 -4.76 -5.25
N ALA A 292 25.13 -6.10 -5.33
CA ALA A 292 24.72 -6.96 -4.22
C ALA A 292 25.91 -7.26 -3.30
N ILE A 293 25.91 -6.72 -2.09
CA ILE A 293 27.08 -6.75 -1.18
C ILE A 293 27.23 -8.10 -0.47
N ASP A 294 26.11 -8.72 -0.10
CA ASP A 294 26.04 -10.02 0.57
C ASP A 294 24.81 -10.79 0.06
N ASN A 295 24.24 -11.66 0.89
CA ASN A 295 23.03 -12.47 0.67
C ASN A 295 22.12 -11.94 -0.46
N LEU A 296 22.05 -12.72 -1.53
CA LEU A 296 21.17 -12.47 -2.67
C LEU A 296 20.30 -13.70 -2.88
N TYR A 297 18.98 -13.51 -2.83
CA TYR A 297 17.99 -14.51 -3.16
C TYR A 297 17.18 -14.04 -4.37
N LEU A 298 17.27 -14.78 -5.47
CA LEU A 298 16.47 -14.52 -6.68
C LEU A 298 15.72 -15.79 -7.04
N GLU A 299 14.40 -15.71 -7.11
CA GLU A 299 13.55 -16.83 -7.49
C GLU A 299 12.53 -16.38 -8.54
N ASN A 300 12.39 -17.18 -9.61
CA ASN A 300 11.40 -16.94 -10.66
C ASN A 300 11.48 -15.51 -11.23
N CYS A 301 12.69 -15.03 -11.48
CA CYS A 301 12.93 -13.66 -11.93
C CYS A 301 13.37 -13.62 -13.40
N PHE A 302 13.12 -12.53 -14.11
CA PHE A 302 13.77 -12.33 -15.42
C PHE A 302 14.13 -10.89 -15.74
N THR A 303 15.13 -10.72 -16.61
CA THR A 303 15.52 -9.41 -17.13
C THR A 303 15.82 -9.44 -18.62
N LYS A 304 15.13 -8.55 -19.34
CA LYS A 304 15.29 -8.30 -20.78
C LYS A 304 15.40 -6.78 -20.99
N PRO A 305 16.56 -6.18 -20.63
CA PRO A 305 16.78 -4.76 -20.85
C PRO A 305 16.96 -4.47 -22.35
N VAL A 306 16.69 -3.24 -22.76
CA VAL A 306 17.03 -2.75 -24.11
C VAL A 306 18.54 -2.75 -24.27
N GLN A 307 19.23 -2.19 -23.28
CA GLN A 307 20.67 -2.07 -23.26
C GLN A 307 21.20 -1.89 -21.85
N ILE A 308 22.43 -2.36 -21.64
CA ILE A 308 23.25 -2.08 -20.46
C ILE A 308 24.55 -1.44 -20.96
N VAL A 309 24.73 -0.16 -20.63
CA VAL A 309 25.87 0.67 -21.02
C VAL A 309 26.66 1.04 -19.77
N THR A 310 27.96 0.74 -19.78
CA THR A 310 28.89 1.05 -18.70
C THR A 310 30.32 1.22 -19.23
N SER A 311 31.14 1.97 -18.52
CA SER A 311 32.57 2.13 -18.82
C SER A 311 33.45 1.01 -18.24
N LYS A 312 32.88 0.17 -17.38
CA LYS A 312 33.57 -0.91 -16.67
C LYS A 312 32.92 -2.27 -16.94
N VAL A 313 32.41 -2.92 -15.90
CA VAL A 313 31.89 -4.29 -15.96
C VAL A 313 30.37 -4.24 -15.88
N LYS A 314 29.70 -4.89 -16.83
CA LYS A 314 28.26 -5.13 -16.79
C LYS A 314 27.96 -6.59 -16.51
N SER A 315 26.83 -6.81 -15.85
CA SER A 315 26.29 -8.13 -15.54
C SER A 315 24.86 -8.26 -16.04
N GLY A 316 24.48 -9.46 -16.47
CA GLY A 316 23.15 -9.74 -16.99
C GLY A 316 22.06 -9.63 -15.92
N VAL A 317 22.37 -9.95 -14.66
CA VAL A 317 21.43 -9.97 -13.53
C VAL A 317 21.87 -9.01 -12.43
N ALA A 318 23.01 -9.27 -11.78
CA ALA A 318 23.51 -8.45 -10.68
C ALA A 318 25.02 -8.21 -10.80
N TRP A 319 25.48 -7.00 -10.48
CA TRP A 319 26.91 -6.75 -10.28
C TRP A 319 27.31 -7.26 -8.88
N SER A 320 27.71 -8.51 -8.77
CA SER A 320 28.36 -9.04 -7.57
C SER A 320 29.08 -10.34 -7.89
N ALA A 321 30.13 -10.66 -7.14
CA ALA A 321 30.72 -11.99 -7.19
C ALA A 321 29.84 -12.91 -6.34
N PRO A 322 29.36 -14.05 -6.86
CA PRO A 322 28.47 -14.90 -6.08
C PRO A 322 29.19 -15.43 -4.84
N TYR A 323 28.65 -15.10 -3.68
CA TYR A 323 29.05 -15.68 -2.40
C TYR A 323 28.32 -17.00 -2.16
N SER A 324 28.79 -17.83 -1.21
CA SER A 324 28.09 -19.07 -0.83
C SER A 324 26.68 -18.84 -0.28
N SER A 325 26.35 -17.60 0.10
CA SER A 325 25.03 -17.19 0.54
C SER A 325 24.08 -16.76 -0.58
N PHE A 326 24.50 -16.87 -1.85
CA PHE A 326 23.65 -16.57 -2.99
C PHE A 326 22.79 -17.79 -3.33
N ASN A 327 21.50 -17.56 -3.52
CA ASN A 327 20.56 -18.57 -3.98
C ASN A 327 19.74 -18.00 -5.14
N VAL A 328 20.05 -18.49 -6.33
CA VAL A 328 19.46 -18.01 -7.59
C VAL A 328 18.82 -19.21 -8.27
N LEU A 329 17.50 -19.19 -8.34
CA LEU A 329 16.66 -20.26 -8.86
C LEU A 329 15.74 -19.72 -9.94
N ASN A 330 15.58 -20.46 -11.04
CA ASN A 330 14.67 -20.13 -12.14
C ASN A 330 14.77 -18.65 -12.58
N THR A 331 15.99 -18.14 -12.67
CA THR A 331 16.23 -16.73 -13.01
C THR A 331 16.80 -16.63 -14.42
N TYR A 332 16.20 -15.79 -15.26
CA TYR A 332 16.52 -15.73 -16.69
C TYR A 332 17.00 -14.34 -17.12
N TRP A 333 17.98 -14.27 -18.01
CA TRP A 333 18.50 -12.98 -18.50
C TRP A 333 18.82 -13.01 -19.99
N LEU A 334 18.69 -11.86 -20.66
CA LEU A 334 18.86 -11.76 -22.11
C LEU A 334 20.33 -11.95 -22.50
N SER A 335 20.63 -13.02 -23.22
CA SER A 335 21.97 -13.27 -23.75
C SER A 335 22.38 -12.15 -24.71
N GLY A 336 23.64 -11.73 -24.63
CA GLY A 336 24.16 -10.58 -25.37
C GLY A 336 24.00 -9.23 -24.65
N SER A 337 23.13 -9.11 -23.64
CA SER A 337 23.08 -7.90 -22.80
C SER A 337 24.36 -7.73 -21.97
N ALA A 338 24.95 -8.85 -21.54
CA ALA A 338 26.23 -8.98 -20.87
C ALA A 338 26.88 -10.35 -21.21
N SER A 339 28.12 -10.58 -20.79
CA SER A 339 28.80 -11.88 -20.98
C SER A 339 28.36 -12.93 -19.96
N TYR A 340 27.96 -12.51 -18.76
CA TYR A 340 27.63 -13.37 -17.64
C TYR A 340 26.52 -12.74 -16.77
N ALA A 341 25.77 -13.56 -16.05
CA ALA A 341 24.71 -13.07 -15.15
C ALA A 341 25.27 -12.27 -13.96
N PHE A 342 26.43 -12.67 -13.45
CA PHE A 342 27.12 -12.09 -12.30
C PHE A 342 28.55 -11.65 -12.68
N THR A 343 29.26 -10.97 -11.78
CA THR A 343 30.68 -10.70 -12.00
C THR A 343 31.49 -12.01 -11.88
N THR A 344 32.81 -11.97 -12.07
CA THR A 344 33.71 -13.14 -12.01
C THR A 344 33.43 -14.26 -13.02
N ASN A 345 32.81 -13.93 -14.15
CA ASN A 345 32.61 -14.84 -15.28
C ASN A 345 31.72 -16.06 -14.97
N THR A 346 30.66 -15.87 -14.18
CA THR A 346 29.76 -16.94 -13.74
C THR A 346 28.29 -16.57 -13.87
N ASN A 347 27.47 -17.60 -14.07
CA ASN A 347 26.01 -17.46 -14.15
C ASN A 347 25.30 -17.88 -12.86
N ALA A 348 25.99 -18.58 -11.95
CA ALA A 348 25.54 -18.89 -10.57
C ALA A 348 24.05 -19.22 -10.41
N GLY A 349 23.48 -20.09 -11.26
CA GLY A 349 22.06 -20.50 -11.19
C GLY A 349 21.10 -19.73 -12.11
N ALA A 350 21.52 -18.58 -12.65
CA ALA A 350 20.78 -17.87 -13.68
C ALA A 350 21.04 -18.46 -15.09
N THR A 351 20.01 -18.44 -15.94
CA THR A 351 20.07 -18.99 -17.30
C THR A 351 20.02 -17.87 -18.33
N ALA A 352 20.99 -17.85 -19.25
CA ALA A 352 20.99 -16.92 -20.37
C ALA A 352 20.03 -17.42 -21.46
N LEU A 353 19.11 -16.57 -21.91
CA LEU A 353 18.18 -16.87 -23.00
C LEU A 353 18.39 -15.90 -24.16
N SER A 354 18.41 -16.39 -25.39
CA SER A 354 18.35 -15.54 -26.59
C SER A 354 17.04 -14.75 -26.66
N HIS A 355 17.02 -13.72 -27.52
CA HIS A 355 15.81 -12.94 -27.76
C HIS A 355 14.61 -13.82 -28.16
N ALA A 356 14.83 -14.82 -29.03
CA ALA A 356 13.78 -15.76 -29.45
C ALA A 356 13.32 -16.67 -28.29
N GLN A 357 14.24 -17.12 -27.43
CA GLN A 357 13.88 -17.95 -26.27
C GLN A 357 13.10 -17.15 -25.21
N MET A 358 13.45 -15.88 -25.00
CA MET A 358 12.67 -14.98 -24.13
C MET A 358 11.21 -14.80 -24.64
N GLN A 359 10.95 -15.08 -25.92
CA GLN A 359 9.62 -15.03 -26.51
C GLN A 359 8.87 -16.37 -26.52
N GLN A 360 9.35 -17.35 -25.74
CA GLN A 360 8.73 -18.67 -25.61
C GLN A 360 8.39 -18.97 -24.16
N GLN A 361 7.11 -19.23 -23.87
CA GLN A 361 6.63 -19.55 -22.51
C GLN A 361 7.39 -20.71 -21.87
N SER A 362 7.68 -21.75 -22.66
CA SER A 362 8.43 -22.94 -22.22
C SER A 362 9.85 -22.66 -21.75
N SER A 363 10.44 -21.50 -22.09
CA SER A 363 11.77 -21.12 -21.63
C SER A 363 11.82 -20.74 -20.15
N TYR A 364 10.68 -20.39 -19.57
CA TYR A 364 10.56 -19.94 -18.19
C TYR A 364 10.21 -21.10 -17.25
N ALA A 365 11.04 -22.14 -17.27
CA ALA A 365 10.85 -23.30 -16.41
C ALA A 365 10.79 -22.89 -14.91
N GLY A 366 9.86 -23.48 -14.17
CA GLY A 366 9.64 -23.20 -12.75
C GLY A 366 8.76 -21.99 -12.44
N PHE A 367 8.40 -21.17 -13.43
CA PHE A 367 7.38 -20.14 -13.25
C PHE A 367 6.00 -20.80 -13.08
N ASP A 368 5.24 -20.34 -12.08
CA ASP A 368 3.85 -20.72 -11.89
C ASP A 368 2.96 -19.88 -12.81
N PHE A 369 2.56 -20.46 -13.94
CA PHE A 369 1.64 -19.83 -14.89
C PHE A 369 0.15 -20.02 -14.55
N ASP A 370 -0.16 -20.75 -13.49
CA ASP A 370 -1.53 -20.99 -13.04
C ASP A 370 -1.99 -19.88 -12.09
N SER A 371 -1.12 -19.46 -11.16
CA SER A 371 -1.51 -18.53 -10.09
C SER A 371 -0.75 -17.20 -10.05
N VAL A 372 0.52 -17.16 -10.48
CA VAL A 372 1.38 -15.96 -10.34
C VAL A 372 1.58 -15.24 -11.67
N TRP A 373 1.95 -15.99 -12.69
CA TRP A 373 2.30 -15.46 -14.00
C TRP A 373 1.21 -15.76 -15.01
N ARG A 374 1.01 -14.84 -15.96
CA ARG A 374 0.27 -15.07 -17.20
C ARG A 374 1.25 -14.93 -18.35
N TRP A 375 1.11 -15.76 -19.38
CA TRP A 375 1.80 -15.51 -20.64
C TRP A 375 1.07 -14.41 -21.42
N ASP A 376 1.77 -13.33 -21.76
CA ASP A 376 1.19 -12.29 -22.61
C ASP A 376 1.51 -12.57 -24.09
N GLU A 377 0.48 -12.90 -24.86
CA GLU A 377 0.64 -13.23 -26.28
C GLU A 377 0.98 -12.02 -27.16
N SER A 378 0.67 -10.80 -26.72
CA SER A 378 0.99 -9.58 -27.46
C SER A 378 2.43 -9.15 -27.19
N LEU A 379 2.83 -9.13 -25.92
CA LEU A 379 4.17 -8.74 -25.51
C LEU A 379 5.21 -9.84 -25.69
N LYS A 380 4.76 -11.11 -25.80
CA LYS A 380 5.60 -12.31 -25.92
C LYS A 380 6.55 -12.49 -24.76
N HIS A 381 6.07 -12.33 -23.53
CA HIS A 381 6.80 -12.65 -22.31
C HIS A 381 5.84 -12.89 -21.13
N PRO A 382 6.32 -13.42 -19.98
CA PRO A 382 5.52 -13.53 -18.78
C PRO A 382 5.20 -12.15 -18.19
N VAL A 383 3.96 -11.97 -17.74
CA VAL A 383 3.49 -10.82 -16.97
C VAL A 383 2.82 -11.32 -15.68
N LEU A 384 2.72 -10.46 -14.67
CA LEU A 384 2.18 -10.85 -13.37
C LEU A 384 0.65 -10.75 -13.36
N ARG A 385 -0.02 -11.82 -12.91
CA ARG A 385 -1.49 -11.90 -12.83
C ARG A 385 -2.10 -10.92 -11.85
N VAL A 386 -1.36 -10.49 -10.84
CA VAL A 386 -1.86 -9.53 -9.85
C VAL A 386 -2.23 -8.18 -10.49
N PHE A 387 -1.76 -7.89 -11.70
CA PHE A 387 -2.11 -6.68 -12.47
C PHE A 387 -3.26 -6.92 -13.48
N ASP A 388 -3.87 -8.12 -13.51
CA ASP A 388 -5.06 -8.39 -14.30
C ASP A 388 -6.29 -7.98 -13.46
N HIS A 389 -6.73 -6.72 -13.54
CA HIS A 389 -7.92 -6.20 -12.84
C HIS A 389 -9.04 -5.76 -13.78
#